data_AF-A0A1C7F8S2-F1
#
_entry.id   AF-A0A1C7F8S2-F1
#
_cell.length_a   1.000
_cell.length_b   1.000
_cell.length_c   1.000
_cell.angle_alpha   90.00
_cell.angle_beta   90.00
_cell.angle_gamma   90.00
#
_symmetry.space_group_name_H-M   'P 1'
#
loop_
_entity.id
_entity.type
_entity.pdbx_description
1 polymer ?
#
loop_
_entity_poly.entity_id
_entity_poly.type
_entity_poly.pdbx_seq_one_letter_code
_entity_poly.pdbx_strand_id
1 'polypeptide(L)'
;MLLYGSALLMMKGASLITLPFMTHYLSVEQIGQLELLATSTVLFTLLASLSMHESLYRFIATAEDKHQQREQTNRLYITAICISLLVVTILFGLYKGLQLFAPSLTLFQSFTPMQWILIATAVVLESALAISLAWLRLQGRAEVFFKLSVVSVTCQVSLILLVVRFYPSVTAVFCVGVATALLQCLLLHCYHRFHFKLLTPAQIAHYLRYCLPIMGSALIAFGLNGGERWIVAQTLNLELLGQYAIALKFALAVGILLQPFHMWWMPKRFECWQTQGAKKNSTK
;
A
#
# COMPACT_ATOMS: atom_id res chain seq x y z
N MET A 1 -15.71 9.41 10.19
CA MET A 1 -15.90 8.35 9.17
C MET A 1 -15.90 8.90 7.76
N LEU A 2 -16.75 9.89 7.42
CA LEU A 2 -16.80 10.48 6.08
C LEU A 2 -15.44 10.96 5.55
N LEU A 3 -14.66 11.68 6.36
CA LEU A 3 -13.32 12.16 5.98
C LEU A 3 -12.31 11.04 5.69
N TYR A 4 -12.37 9.92 6.41
CA TYR A 4 -11.49 8.77 6.11
C TYR A 4 -11.90 8.10 4.79
N GLY A 5 -13.21 7.95 4.57
CA GLY A 5 -13.76 7.38 3.35
C GLY A 5 -13.45 8.24 2.11
N SER A 6 -13.61 9.56 2.21
CA SER A 6 -13.32 10.48 1.11
C SER A 6 -11.83 10.51 0.75
N ALA A 7 -10.93 10.53 1.74
CA ALA A 7 -9.49 10.43 1.50
C ALA A 7 -9.13 9.11 0.80
N LEU A 8 -9.68 7.98 1.24
CA LEU A 8 -9.44 6.68 0.60
C LEU A 8 -9.97 6.64 -0.83
N LEU A 9 -11.15 7.20 -1.07
CA LEU A 9 -11.74 7.32 -2.40
C LEU A 9 -10.87 8.19 -3.32
N MET A 10 -10.36 9.32 -2.83
CA MET A 10 -9.45 10.17 -3.60
C MET A 10 -8.13 9.46 -3.92
N MET A 11 -7.52 8.78 -2.94
CA MET A 11 -6.28 8.02 -3.16
C MET A 11 -6.46 6.94 -4.23
N LYS A 12 -7.56 6.19 -4.21
CA LYS A 12 -7.86 5.18 -5.24
C LYS A 12 -8.25 5.81 -6.58
N GLY A 13 -9.08 6.84 -6.54
CA GLY A 13 -9.58 7.56 -7.72
C GLY A 13 -8.49 8.32 -8.48
N ALA A 14 -7.41 8.72 -7.82
CA ALA A 14 -6.26 9.35 -8.46
C ALA A 14 -5.72 8.53 -9.65
N SER A 15 -5.71 7.19 -9.52
CA SER A 15 -5.27 6.29 -10.58
C SER A 15 -6.16 6.30 -11.82
N LEU A 16 -7.44 6.66 -11.67
CA LEU A 16 -8.39 6.85 -12.77
C LEU A 16 -8.22 8.22 -13.42
N ILE A 17 -7.95 9.25 -12.61
CA ILE A 17 -7.73 10.62 -13.09
C ILE A 17 -6.46 10.70 -13.94
N THR A 18 -5.38 10.02 -13.52
CA THR A 18 -4.13 10.03 -14.28
C THR A 18 -4.20 9.16 -15.53
N LEU A 19 -5.10 8.19 -15.59
CA LEU A 19 -5.14 7.18 -16.66
C LEU A 19 -5.23 7.76 -18.07
N PRO A 20 -6.20 8.67 -18.41
CA PRO A 20 -6.32 9.20 -19.78
C PRO A 20 -5.07 9.93 -20.24
N PHE A 21 -4.41 10.64 -19.32
CA PHE A 21 -3.16 11.35 -19.61
C PHE A 21 -2.02 10.36 -19.81
N MET A 22 -1.89 9.37 -18.95
CA MET A 22 -0.85 8.34 -19.08
C MET A 22 -1.00 7.57 -20.39
N THR A 23 -2.21 7.19 -20.79
CA THR A 23 -2.47 6.49 -22.07
C THR A 23 -2.27 7.35 -23.31
N HIS A 24 -2.32 8.68 -23.18
CA HIS A 24 -2.07 9.57 -24.31
C HIS A 24 -0.58 9.72 -24.62
N TYR A 25 0.27 9.72 -23.59
CA TYR A 25 1.71 9.99 -23.73
C TYR A 25 2.60 8.76 -23.61
N LEU A 26 2.16 7.71 -22.92
CA LEU A 26 2.90 6.46 -22.75
C LEU A 26 2.33 5.38 -23.66
N SER A 27 3.20 4.51 -24.16
CA SER A 27 2.75 3.30 -24.86
C SER A 27 2.05 2.34 -23.91
N VAL A 28 1.24 1.44 -24.46
CA VAL A 28 0.55 0.41 -23.68
C VAL A 28 1.53 -0.50 -22.95
N GLU A 29 2.67 -0.83 -23.59
CA GLU A 29 3.76 -1.57 -22.98
C GLU A 29 4.37 -0.86 -21.76
N GLN A 30 4.58 0.46 -21.85
CA GLN A 30 5.07 1.27 -20.73
C GLN A 30 4.07 1.30 -19.57
N ILE A 31 2.77 1.30 -19.85
CA ILE A 31 1.72 1.15 -18.83
C ILE A 31 1.82 -0.22 -18.16
N GLY A 32 2.03 -1.28 -18.92
CA GLY A 32 2.28 -2.62 -18.37
C GLY A 32 3.52 -2.67 -17.49
N GLN A 33 4.61 -2.02 -17.89
CA GLN A 33 5.82 -1.92 -17.06
C GLN A 33 5.56 -1.17 -15.75
N LEU A 34 4.79 -0.07 -15.78
CA LEU A 34 4.37 0.65 -14.57
C LEU A 34 3.50 -0.20 -13.65
N GLU A 35 2.56 -0.97 -14.20
CA GLU A 35 1.72 -1.89 -13.43
C GLU A 35 2.57 -2.98 -12.76
N LEU A 36 3.55 -3.53 -13.49
CA LEU A 36 4.46 -4.53 -12.95
C LEU A 36 5.32 -3.95 -11.82
N LEU A 37 5.86 -2.73 -11.97
CA LEU A 37 6.58 -2.02 -10.91
C LEU A 37 5.72 -1.80 -9.66
N ALA A 38 4.49 -1.31 -9.85
CA ALA A 38 3.57 -1.05 -8.76
C ALA A 38 3.18 -2.33 -8.01
N THR A 39 2.84 -3.39 -8.75
CA THR A 39 2.45 -4.69 -8.19
C THR A 39 3.61 -5.35 -7.44
N SER A 40 4.82 -5.28 -7.98
CA SER A 40 6.04 -5.74 -7.30
C SER A 40 6.31 -4.96 -6.02
N THR A 41 6.12 -3.65 -6.03
CA THR A 41 6.26 -2.81 -4.84
C THR A 41 5.27 -3.23 -3.76
N VAL A 42 4.01 -3.51 -4.11
CA VAL A 42 3.00 -4.00 -3.16
C VAL A 42 3.45 -5.32 -2.53
N LEU A 43 3.89 -6.30 -3.33
CA LEU A 43 4.39 -7.58 -2.82
C LEU A 43 5.55 -7.38 -1.82
N PHE A 44 6.56 -6.61 -2.20
CA PHE A 44 7.72 -6.37 -1.35
C PHE A 44 7.38 -5.56 -0.09
N THR A 45 6.43 -4.62 -0.17
CA THR A 45 5.92 -3.92 1.02
C THR A 45 5.20 -4.86 1.97
N LEU A 46 4.41 -5.82 1.47
CA LEU A 46 3.78 -6.84 2.33
C LEU A 46 4.82 -7.67 3.08
N LEU A 47 5.90 -8.08 2.39
CA LEU A 47 7.00 -8.85 2.98
C LEU A 47 7.85 -8.00 3.95
N ALA A 48 8.15 -6.75 3.62
CA ALA A 48 9.05 -5.91 4.41
C ALA A 48 8.36 -5.24 5.61
N SER A 49 7.07 -4.93 5.50
CA SER A 49 6.30 -4.32 6.59
C SER A 49 5.93 -5.32 7.69
N LEU A 50 5.92 -6.63 7.38
CA LEU A 50 5.55 -7.73 8.28
C LEU A 50 4.20 -7.52 9.00
N SER A 51 3.30 -6.72 8.41
CA SER A 51 2.04 -6.27 9.04
C SER A 51 2.20 -5.60 10.42
N MET A 52 3.35 -4.98 10.69
CA MET A 52 3.63 -4.37 12.01
C MET A 52 2.65 -3.28 12.43
N HIS A 53 1.97 -2.64 11.48
CA HIS A 53 0.94 -1.64 11.78
C HIS A 53 -0.23 -2.23 12.60
N GLU A 54 -0.51 -3.54 12.53
CA GLU A 54 -1.54 -4.21 13.34
C GLU A 54 -1.18 -4.28 14.83
N SER A 55 0.11 -4.28 15.17
CA SER A 55 0.56 -4.20 16.56
C SER A 55 0.11 -2.91 17.24
N LEU A 56 -0.09 -1.84 16.46
CA LEU A 56 -0.61 -0.58 16.95
C LEU A 56 -2.02 -0.74 17.51
N TYR A 57 -2.89 -1.46 16.81
CA TYR A 57 -4.28 -1.66 17.24
C TYR A 57 -4.38 -2.71 18.35
N ARG A 58 -3.54 -3.75 18.34
CA ARG A 58 -3.64 -4.84 19.32
C ARG A 58 -2.95 -4.54 20.65
N PHE A 59 -1.75 -3.98 20.62
CA PHE A 59 -0.90 -3.86 21.81
C PHE A 59 -0.74 -2.42 22.30
N ILE A 60 -0.81 -1.45 21.40
CA ILE A 60 -0.57 -0.04 21.75
C ILE A 60 -1.89 0.67 22.06
N ALA A 61 -2.97 0.38 21.33
CA ALA A 61 -4.29 0.97 21.54
C ALA A 61 -4.87 0.74 22.94
N THR A 62 -4.46 -0.33 23.61
CA THR A 62 -4.95 -0.73 24.93
C THR A 62 -4.19 -0.08 26.09
N ALA A 63 -3.14 0.71 25.83
CA ALA A 63 -2.42 1.43 26.87
C ALA A 63 -3.32 2.52 27.49
N GLU A 64 -3.38 2.56 28.83
CA GLU A 64 -4.19 3.53 29.57
C GLU A 64 -3.65 4.96 29.44
N ASP A 65 -2.32 5.10 29.38
CA ASP A 65 -1.64 6.38 29.26
C ASP A 65 -1.34 6.75 27.79
N LYS A 66 -1.79 7.93 27.38
CA LYS A 66 -1.53 8.53 26.06
C LYS A 66 -0.04 8.80 25.82
N HIS A 67 0.73 9.11 26.86
CA HIS A 67 2.18 9.32 26.71
C HIS A 67 2.89 7.99 26.42
N GLN A 68 2.60 6.95 27.20
CA GLN A 68 3.07 5.59 26.92
C GLN A 68 2.66 5.11 25.52
N GLN A 69 1.41 5.36 25.12
CA GLN A 69 0.89 5.01 23.79
C GLN A 69 1.72 5.67 22.67
N ARG A 70 2.02 6.97 22.80
CA ARG A 70 2.84 7.71 21.86
C ARG A 70 4.28 7.20 21.82
N GLU A 71 4.87 6.89 22.97
CA GLU A 71 6.24 6.38 23.04
C GLU A 71 6.36 4.99 22.39
N GLN A 72 5.43 4.07 22.66
CA GLN A 72 5.42 2.76 22.02
C GLN A 72 5.19 2.87 20.51
N THR A 73 4.32 3.79 20.07
CA THR A 73 4.11 4.05 18.64
C THR A 73 5.38 4.58 17.97
N ASN A 74 6.08 5.51 18.62
CA ASN A 74 7.36 6.02 18.14
C ASN A 74 8.38 4.89 17.98
N ARG A 75 8.51 4.03 19.00
CA ARG A 75 9.41 2.86 18.94
C ARG A 75 9.03 1.91 17.83
N LEU A 76 7.74 1.61 17.66
CA LEU A 76 7.22 0.76 16.59
C LEU A 76 7.54 1.34 15.21
N TYR A 77 7.30 2.64 15.02
CA TYR A 77 7.57 3.34 13.76
C TYR A 77 9.04 3.25 13.34
N ILE A 78 9.98 3.58 14.24
CA ILE A 78 11.42 3.54 13.94
C ILE A 78 11.87 2.09 13.70
N THR A 79 11.39 1.15 14.54
CA THR A 79 11.74 -0.26 14.42
C THR A 79 11.26 -0.85 13.10
N ALA A 80 10.04 -0.51 12.65
CA ALA A 80 9.50 -0.99 11.39
C ALA A 80 10.27 -0.46 10.18
N ILE A 81 10.77 0.79 10.22
CA ILE A 81 11.68 1.31 9.19
C ILE A 81 12.96 0.50 9.14
N CYS A 82 13.60 0.26 10.28
CA CYS A 82 14.84 -0.52 10.35
C CYS A 82 14.64 -1.96 9.86
N ILE A 83 13.53 -2.60 10.25
CA ILE A 83 13.19 -3.95 9.78
C ILE A 83 12.91 -3.97 8.28
N SER A 84 12.13 -3.01 7.77
CA SER A 84 11.85 -2.89 6.33
C SER A 84 13.15 -2.73 5.53
N LEU A 85 14.06 -1.86 6.01
CA LEU A 85 15.38 -1.67 5.38
C LEU A 85 16.20 -2.95 5.41
N LEU A 86 16.23 -3.67 6.53
CA LEU A 86 16.92 -4.95 6.66
C LEU A 86 16.35 -6.01 5.72
N VAL A 87 15.02 -6.15 5.65
CA VAL A 87 14.35 -7.11 4.75
C VAL A 87 14.63 -6.78 3.29
N VAL A 88 14.51 -5.50 2.88
CA VAL A 88 14.83 -5.06 1.53
C VAL A 88 16.29 -5.34 1.18
N THR A 89 17.21 -5.09 2.10
CA THR A 89 18.65 -5.39 1.90
C THR A 89 18.89 -6.88 1.70
N ILE A 90 18.24 -7.73 2.51
CA ILE A 90 18.32 -9.19 2.38
C ILE A 90 17.73 -9.64 1.04
N LEU A 91 16.54 -9.17 0.66
CA LEU A 91 15.89 -9.53 -0.59
C LEU A 91 16.73 -9.14 -1.81
N PHE A 92 17.33 -7.95 -1.80
CA PHE A 92 18.23 -7.52 -2.86
C PHE A 92 19.51 -8.35 -2.91
N GLY A 93 20.10 -8.68 -1.75
CA GLY A 93 21.25 -9.57 -1.65
C GLY A 93 20.96 -10.98 -2.17
N LEU A 94 19.79 -11.54 -1.83
CA LEU A 94 19.32 -12.83 -2.35
C LEU A 94 19.11 -12.79 -3.87
N TYR A 95 18.50 -11.73 -4.39
CA TYR A 95 18.34 -11.54 -5.83
C TYR A 95 19.69 -11.50 -6.56
N LYS A 96 20.66 -10.73 -6.05
CA LYS A 96 22.01 -10.66 -6.63
C LYS A 96 22.77 -11.99 -6.52
N GLY A 97 22.63 -12.69 -5.40
CA GLY A 97 23.17 -14.04 -5.24
C GLY A 97 22.57 -15.02 -6.25
N LEU A 98 21.24 -15.03 -6.40
CA LEU A 98 20.55 -15.88 -7.37
C LEU A 98 21.01 -15.60 -8.80
N GLN A 99 21.17 -14.32 -9.16
CA GLN A 99 21.65 -13.92 -10.49
C GLN A 99 23.08 -14.42 -10.77
N LEU A 100 23.93 -14.54 -9.74
CA LEU A 100 25.29 -15.07 -9.85
C LEU A 100 25.29 -16.59 -10.02
N PHE A 101 24.47 -17.31 -9.27
CA PHE A 101 24.43 -18.79 -9.28
C PHE A 101 23.58 -19.37 -10.42
N ALA A 102 22.57 -18.64 -10.88
CA ALA A 102 21.64 -19.08 -11.93
C ALA A 102 21.33 -17.92 -12.90
N PRO A 103 22.30 -17.50 -13.75
CA PRO A 103 22.11 -16.36 -14.65
C PRO A 103 21.03 -16.59 -15.72
N SER A 104 20.66 -17.85 -15.99
CA SER A 104 19.57 -18.23 -16.89
C SER A 104 18.17 -18.00 -16.31
N LEU A 105 18.07 -17.71 -15.00
CA LEU A 105 16.81 -17.54 -14.29
C LEU A 105 16.33 -16.08 -14.45
N THR A 106 15.53 -15.83 -15.48
CA THR A 106 15.06 -14.49 -15.89
C THR A 106 13.89 -13.97 -15.05
N LEU A 107 13.85 -14.22 -13.74
CA LEU A 107 12.69 -13.87 -12.91
C LEU A 107 12.44 -12.37 -12.78
N PHE A 108 13.40 -11.50 -13.13
CA PHE A 108 13.29 -10.04 -12.94
C PHE A 108 14.11 -9.17 -13.90
N GLN A 109 14.38 -9.64 -15.12
CA GLN A 109 15.18 -8.83 -16.08
C GLN A 109 14.47 -7.56 -16.57
N SER A 110 13.17 -7.40 -16.28
CA SER A 110 12.36 -6.27 -16.73
C SER A 110 12.63 -4.94 -15.99
N PHE A 111 13.44 -4.94 -14.92
CA PHE A 111 13.70 -3.76 -14.11
C PHE A 111 15.13 -3.21 -14.26
N THR A 112 15.21 -1.91 -14.48
CA THR A 112 16.50 -1.19 -14.49
C THR A 112 17.06 -1.05 -13.07
N PRO A 113 18.38 -0.85 -12.89
CA PRO A 113 18.97 -0.61 -11.58
C PRO A 113 18.32 0.54 -10.81
N MET A 114 17.97 1.62 -11.52
CA MET A 114 17.26 2.76 -10.93
C MET A 114 15.86 2.37 -10.43
N GLN A 115 15.12 1.57 -11.20
CA GLN A 115 13.79 1.09 -10.78
C GLN A 115 13.87 0.19 -9.53
N TRP A 116 14.91 -0.63 -9.40
CA TRP A 116 15.16 -1.41 -8.19
C TRP A 116 15.39 -0.52 -6.96
N ILE A 117 16.19 0.54 -7.09
CA ILE A 117 16.41 1.51 -6.01
C ILE A 117 15.11 2.22 -5.66
N LEU A 118 14.30 2.59 -6.65
CA LEU A 118 12.99 3.21 -6.44
C LEU A 118 12.02 2.26 -5.71
N ILE A 119 11.97 0.97 -6.10
CA ILE A 119 11.17 -0.05 -5.39
C ILE A 119 11.63 -0.18 -3.94
N ALA A 120 12.92 -0.35 -3.72
CA ALA A 120 13.50 -0.47 -2.38
C ALA A 120 13.14 0.74 -1.50
N THR A 121 13.26 1.95 -2.05
CA THR A 121 12.91 3.19 -1.37
C THR A 121 11.41 3.26 -1.07
N ALA A 122 10.56 2.95 -2.05
CA ALA A 122 9.11 2.94 -1.87
C ALA A 122 8.68 1.97 -0.76
N VAL A 123 9.24 0.77 -0.74
CA VAL A 123 8.94 -0.27 0.27
C VAL A 123 9.26 0.22 1.69
N VAL A 124 10.40 0.87 1.89
CA VAL A 124 10.77 1.43 3.21
C VAL A 124 9.82 2.55 3.61
N LEU A 125 9.47 3.45 2.69
CA LEU A 125 8.55 4.57 2.94
C LEU A 125 7.13 4.09 3.26
N GLU A 126 6.60 3.14 2.49
CA GLU A 126 5.25 2.61 2.70
C GLU A 126 5.11 1.92 4.07
N SER A 127 6.13 1.18 4.52
CA SER A 127 6.15 0.60 5.87
C SER A 127 6.03 1.66 6.98
N ALA A 128 6.68 2.81 6.80
CA ALA A 128 6.62 3.94 7.72
C ALA A 128 5.26 4.67 7.67
N LEU A 129 4.75 4.90 6.46
CA LEU A 129 3.45 5.52 6.22
C LEU A 129 2.32 4.68 6.81
N ALA A 130 2.37 3.36 6.68
CA ALA A 130 1.37 2.45 7.22
C ALA A 130 1.15 2.67 8.73
N ILE A 131 2.23 2.77 9.50
CA ILE A 131 2.17 2.99 10.96
C ILE A 131 1.73 4.42 11.29
N SER A 132 2.28 5.43 10.62
CA SER A 132 1.94 6.83 10.90
C SER A 132 0.48 7.15 10.61
N LEU A 133 -0.03 6.65 9.48
CA LEU A 133 -1.43 6.80 9.11
C LEU A 133 -2.36 5.98 10.02
N ALA A 134 -1.94 4.77 10.42
CA ALA A 134 -2.67 3.99 11.43
C ALA A 134 -2.74 4.71 12.77
N TRP A 135 -1.67 5.39 13.17
CA TRP A 135 -1.63 6.19 14.39
C TRP A 135 -2.59 7.38 14.36
N LEU A 136 -2.64 8.13 13.25
CA LEU A 136 -3.62 9.20 13.07
C LEU A 136 -5.06 8.68 13.17
N ARG A 137 -5.33 7.50 12.59
CA ARG A 137 -6.64 6.83 12.70
C ARG A 137 -6.97 6.45 14.13
N LEU A 138 -6.01 5.85 14.84
CA LEU A 138 -6.18 5.44 16.24
C LEU A 138 -6.49 6.62 17.16
N GLN A 139 -5.87 7.79 16.89
CA GLN A 139 -6.16 9.02 17.61
C GLN A 139 -7.46 9.72 17.20
N GLY A 140 -8.18 9.23 16.19
CA GLY A 140 -9.37 9.89 15.65
C GLY A 140 -9.07 11.20 14.91
N ARG A 141 -7.83 11.48 14.51
CA ARG A 141 -7.43 12.73 13.83
C ARG A 141 -7.77 12.70 12.33
N ALA A 142 -9.06 12.59 12.02
CA ALA A 142 -9.56 12.42 10.67
C ALA A 142 -9.23 13.61 9.75
N GLU A 143 -9.23 14.84 10.28
CA GLU A 143 -8.90 16.03 9.50
C GLU A 143 -7.44 16.06 9.04
N VAL A 144 -6.51 15.69 9.93
CA VAL A 144 -5.07 15.68 9.61
C VAL A 144 -4.78 14.57 8.61
N PHE A 145 -5.36 13.39 8.81
CA PHE A 145 -5.30 12.30 7.84
C PHE A 145 -5.82 12.76 6.47
N PHE A 146 -7.01 13.36 6.42
CA PHE A 146 -7.62 13.83 5.19
C PHE A 146 -6.77 14.88 4.48
N LYS A 147 -6.36 15.95 5.19
CA LYS A 147 -5.53 17.03 4.60
C LYS A 147 -4.23 16.49 4.04
N LEU A 148 -3.52 15.63 4.77
CA LEU A 148 -2.27 15.04 4.31
C LEU A 148 -2.48 14.15 3.08
N SER A 149 -3.47 13.25 3.12
CA SER A 149 -3.78 12.39 1.97
C SER A 149 -4.17 13.20 0.73
N VAL A 150 -4.98 14.24 0.88
CA VAL A 150 -5.41 15.11 -0.23
C VAL A 150 -4.23 15.88 -0.82
N VAL A 151 -3.38 16.48 0.02
CA VAL A 151 -2.21 17.22 -0.43
C VAL A 151 -1.24 16.29 -1.17
N SER A 152 -0.94 15.12 -0.61
CA SER A 152 -0.07 14.13 -1.22
C SER A 152 -0.61 13.65 -2.58
N VAL A 153 -1.88 13.28 -2.65
CA VAL A 153 -2.52 12.83 -3.91
C VAL A 153 -2.54 13.94 -4.95
N THR A 154 -2.92 15.17 -4.56
CA THR A 154 -2.99 16.30 -5.50
C THR A 154 -1.59 16.64 -6.03
N CYS A 155 -0.59 16.65 -5.16
CA CYS A 155 0.81 16.84 -5.54
C CYS A 155 1.27 15.73 -6.50
N GLN A 156 0.98 14.47 -6.17
CA GLN A 156 1.36 13.31 -6.99
C GLN A 156 0.72 13.38 -8.38
N VAL A 157 -0.60 13.59 -8.47
CA VAL A 157 -1.30 13.71 -9.76
C VAL A 157 -0.73 14.87 -10.56
N SER A 158 -0.57 16.05 -9.96
CA SER A 158 -0.05 17.24 -10.66
C SER A 158 1.36 17.00 -11.22
N LEU A 159 2.24 16.40 -10.42
CA LEU A 159 3.60 16.06 -10.85
C LEU A 159 3.61 14.97 -11.93
N ILE A 160 2.75 13.94 -11.84
CA ILE A 160 2.62 12.92 -12.89
C ILE A 160 2.19 13.59 -14.20
N LEU A 161 1.18 14.45 -14.18
CA LEU A 161 0.70 15.14 -15.38
C LEU A 161 1.81 15.99 -16.02
N LEU A 162 2.60 16.70 -15.21
CA LEU A 162 3.73 17.49 -15.68
C LEU A 162 4.83 16.59 -16.26
N VAL A 163 5.28 15.58 -15.52
CA VAL A 163 6.37 14.70 -15.94
C VAL A 163 6.00 13.94 -17.20
N VAL A 164 4.79 13.40 -17.30
CA VAL A 164 4.33 12.68 -18.48
C VAL A 164 4.28 13.59 -19.71
N ARG A 165 3.94 14.88 -19.55
CA ARG A 165 3.91 15.86 -20.65
C ARG A 165 5.30 16.20 -21.18
N PHE A 166 6.28 16.40 -20.30
CA PHE A 166 7.62 16.91 -20.68
C PHE A 166 8.67 15.80 -20.83
N TYR A 167 8.53 14.69 -20.10
CA TYR A 167 9.46 13.57 -20.08
C TYR A 167 8.70 12.24 -19.89
N PRO A 168 8.02 11.74 -20.94
CA PRO A 168 7.21 10.52 -20.90
C PRO A 168 8.08 9.29 -20.70
N SER A 169 8.33 8.94 -19.44
CA SER A 169 9.16 7.81 -19.04
C SER A 169 8.56 7.08 -17.84
N VAL A 170 8.54 5.75 -17.92
CA VAL A 170 8.11 4.85 -16.85
C VAL A 170 8.84 5.16 -15.55
N THR A 171 10.17 5.27 -15.60
CA THR A 171 11.00 5.52 -14.41
C THR A 171 10.72 6.89 -13.80
N ALA A 172 10.47 7.91 -14.63
CA ALA A 172 10.17 9.25 -14.15
C ALA A 172 8.81 9.30 -13.45
N VAL A 173 7.79 8.67 -14.02
CA VAL A 173 6.46 8.57 -13.39
C VAL A 173 6.52 7.80 -12.07
N PHE A 174 7.25 6.69 -12.05
CA PHE A 174 7.43 5.90 -10.83
C PHE A 174 8.18 6.71 -9.74
N CYS A 175 9.22 7.46 -10.15
CA CYS A 175 9.97 8.35 -9.27
C CYS A 175 9.08 9.42 -8.61
N VAL A 176 8.10 9.99 -9.34
CA VAL A 176 7.13 10.92 -8.75
C VAL A 176 6.36 10.27 -7.60
N GLY A 177 5.92 9.01 -7.78
CA GLY A 177 5.28 8.24 -6.72
C GLY A 177 6.14 8.14 -5.47
N VAL A 178 7.40 7.71 -5.63
CA VAL A 178 8.36 7.60 -4.53
C VAL A 178 8.65 8.95 -3.87
N ALA A 179 8.82 10.02 -4.66
CA ALA A 179 9.07 11.36 -4.15
C ALA A 179 7.89 11.91 -3.34
N THR A 180 6.66 11.65 -3.78
CA THR A 180 5.45 12.05 -3.03
C THR A 180 5.25 11.24 -1.75
N ALA A 181 5.57 9.95 -1.77
CA ALA A 181 5.60 9.12 -0.56
C ALA A 181 6.67 9.62 0.43
N LEU A 182 7.85 9.99 -0.06
CA LEU A 182 8.92 10.57 0.76
C LEU A 182 8.46 11.89 1.40
N LEU A 183 7.87 12.79 0.62
CA LEU A 183 7.31 14.04 1.12
C LEU A 183 6.26 13.78 2.22
N GLN A 184 5.34 12.84 1.99
CA GLN A 184 4.33 12.47 2.98
C GLN A 184 4.96 11.92 4.27
N CYS A 185 5.98 11.07 4.14
CA CYS A 185 6.74 10.51 5.25
C CYS A 185 7.42 11.61 6.07
N LEU A 186 8.08 12.56 5.41
CA LEU A 186 8.73 13.70 6.06
C LEU A 186 7.73 14.57 6.81
N LEU A 187 6.60 14.92 6.17
CA LEU A 187 5.54 15.70 6.80
C LEU A 187 4.98 15.00 8.04
N LEU A 188 4.73 13.68 7.97
CA LEU A 188 4.25 12.89 9.11
C LEU A 188 5.30 12.76 10.20
N HIS A 189 6.56 12.54 9.86
CA HIS A 189 7.65 12.45 10.82
C HIS A 189 7.82 13.76 11.60
N CYS A 190 7.82 14.91 10.90
CA CYS A 190 7.85 16.24 11.52
C CYS A 190 6.61 16.51 12.37
N TYR A 191 5.42 16.16 11.88
CA TYR A 191 4.16 16.35 12.61
C TYR A 191 4.13 15.52 13.91
N HIS A 192 4.56 14.27 13.86
CA HIS A 192 4.56 13.39 15.02
C HIS A 192 5.70 13.66 16.01
N ARG A 193 6.79 14.33 15.57
CA ARG A 193 8.00 14.59 16.36
C ARG A 193 8.55 13.30 16.99
N PHE A 194 8.69 12.28 16.16
CA PHE A 194 9.21 10.98 16.58
C PHE A 194 10.71 11.06 16.85
N HIS A 195 11.15 10.42 17.93
CA HIS A 195 12.55 10.37 18.35
C HIS A 195 13.14 9.00 18.05
N PHE A 196 14.43 8.94 17.75
CA PHE A 196 15.09 7.66 17.45
C PHE A 196 15.15 6.77 18.70
N LYS A 197 14.18 5.86 18.82
CA LYS A 197 14.10 4.84 19.88
C LYS A 197 13.60 3.55 19.24
N LEU A 198 14.23 2.42 19.55
CA LEU A 198 13.85 1.11 19.04
C LEU A 198 13.04 0.32 20.07
N LEU A 199 12.26 -0.65 19.60
CA LEU A 199 11.68 -1.70 20.43
C LEU A 199 12.78 -2.66 20.89
N THR A 200 12.59 -3.28 22.05
CA THR A 200 13.50 -4.34 22.49
C THR A 200 13.30 -5.60 21.65
N PRO A 201 14.31 -6.48 21.50
CA PRO A 201 14.18 -7.73 20.76
C PRO A 201 13.01 -8.60 21.25
N ALA A 202 12.74 -8.62 22.55
CA ALA A 202 11.61 -9.33 23.13
C ALA A 202 10.25 -8.76 22.67
N GLN A 203 10.11 -7.42 22.60
CA GLN A 203 8.91 -6.78 22.08
C GLN A 203 8.73 -7.07 20.58
N ILE A 204 9.81 -7.01 19.80
CA ILE A 204 9.78 -7.33 18.36
C ILE A 204 9.28 -8.77 18.15
N ALA A 205 9.85 -9.74 18.87
CA ALA A 205 9.43 -11.14 18.77
C ALA A 205 7.95 -11.33 19.16
N HIS A 206 7.50 -10.64 20.22
CA HIS A 206 6.11 -10.69 20.66
C HIS A 206 5.15 -10.13 19.60
N TYR A 207 5.48 -8.98 19.01
CA TYR A 207 4.68 -8.34 17.96
C TYR A 207 4.67 -9.17 16.68
N LEU A 208 5.81 -9.71 16.25
CA LEU A 208 5.91 -10.53 15.06
C LEU A 208 5.12 -11.83 15.17
N ARG A 209 5.03 -12.45 16.35
CA ARG A 209 4.19 -13.65 16.55
C ARG A 209 2.72 -13.39 16.24
N TYR A 210 2.24 -12.17 16.49
CA TYR A 210 0.88 -11.75 16.14
C TYR A 210 0.77 -11.31 14.67
N CYS A 211 1.76 -10.59 14.15
CA CYS A 211 1.68 -9.98 12.82
C CYS A 211 2.02 -10.95 11.67
N LEU A 212 2.86 -11.97 11.88
CA LEU A 212 3.26 -12.91 10.83
C LEU A 212 2.09 -13.71 10.24
N PRO A 213 1.15 -14.27 11.04
CA PRO A 213 -0.05 -14.90 10.48
C PRO A 213 -0.91 -13.94 9.66
N ILE A 214 -1.01 -12.68 10.09
CA ILE A 214 -1.76 -11.63 9.39
C ILE A 214 -1.09 -11.29 8.06
N MET A 215 0.25 -11.15 8.06
CA MET A 215 1.04 -11.00 6.85
C MET A 215 0.84 -12.19 5.90
N GLY A 216 0.83 -13.42 6.41
CA GLY A 216 0.54 -14.61 5.62
C GLY A 216 -0.83 -14.54 4.94
N SER A 217 -1.87 -14.11 5.67
CA SER A 217 -3.19 -13.87 5.09
C SER A 217 -3.17 -12.78 4.00
N ALA A 218 -2.43 -11.69 4.23
CA ALA A 218 -2.28 -10.61 3.26
C ALA A 218 -1.53 -11.06 1.98
N LEU A 219 -0.54 -11.94 2.11
CA LEU A 219 0.16 -12.53 0.95
C LEU A 219 -0.75 -13.44 0.13
N ILE A 220 -1.58 -14.26 0.77
CA ILE A 220 -2.60 -15.07 0.07
C ILE A 220 -3.59 -14.15 -0.65
N ALA A 221 -4.07 -13.10 0.02
CA ALA A 221 -4.97 -12.12 -0.58
C ALA A 221 -4.33 -11.40 -1.78
N PHE A 222 -3.04 -11.08 -1.71
CA PHE A 222 -2.28 -10.54 -2.84
C PHE A 222 -2.20 -11.55 -3.99
N GLY A 223 -1.93 -12.82 -3.71
CA GLY A 223 -1.91 -13.87 -4.74
C GLY A 223 -3.24 -13.98 -5.51
N LEU A 224 -4.37 -13.73 -4.84
CA LEU A 224 -5.71 -13.80 -5.43
C LEU A 224 -6.14 -12.54 -6.20
N ASN A 225 -5.55 -11.37 -5.93
CA ASN A 225 -6.02 -10.07 -6.44
C ASN A 225 -4.93 -9.23 -7.14
N GLY A 226 -3.75 -9.80 -7.31
CA GLY A 226 -2.49 -9.10 -7.56
C GLY A 226 -1.47 -9.98 -8.30
N GLY A 227 -1.29 -11.20 -7.79
CA GLY A 227 -0.28 -12.15 -8.28
C GLY A 227 -0.41 -12.51 -9.75
N GLU A 228 -1.63 -12.54 -10.30
CA GLU A 228 -1.89 -12.86 -11.70
C GLU A 228 -1.19 -11.90 -12.67
N ARG A 229 -0.92 -10.65 -12.27
CA ARG A 229 -0.23 -9.65 -13.11
C ARG A 229 1.21 -10.06 -13.44
N TRP A 230 1.89 -10.75 -12.51
CA TRP A 230 3.22 -11.27 -12.75
C TRP A 230 3.19 -12.44 -13.73
N ILE A 231 2.17 -13.30 -13.60
CA ILE A 231 1.96 -14.41 -14.53
C ILE A 231 1.76 -13.85 -15.93
N VAL A 232 0.85 -12.87 -16.10
CA VAL A 232 0.61 -12.21 -17.39
C VAL A 232 1.89 -11.57 -17.94
N ALA A 233 2.68 -10.89 -17.11
CA ALA A 233 3.93 -10.26 -17.54
C ALA A 233 4.96 -11.27 -18.08
N GLN A 234 5.08 -12.42 -17.41
CA GLN A 234 6.11 -13.42 -17.70
C GLN A 234 5.70 -14.40 -18.81
N THR A 235 4.42 -14.76 -18.90
CA THR A 235 3.94 -15.76 -19.86
C THR A 235 3.48 -15.15 -21.18
N LEU A 236 2.99 -13.91 -21.15
CA LEU A 236 2.47 -13.21 -22.33
C LEU A 236 3.42 -12.10 -22.74
N ASN A 237 3.16 -10.86 -22.34
CA ASN A 237 4.05 -9.71 -22.54
C ASN A 237 3.54 -8.48 -21.75
N LEU A 238 4.35 -7.42 -21.72
CA LEU A 238 4.02 -6.17 -21.04
C LEU A 238 2.87 -5.40 -21.71
N GLU A 239 2.65 -5.54 -23.02
CA GLU A 239 1.56 -4.86 -23.70
C GLU A 239 0.18 -5.39 -23.26
N LEU A 240 0.02 -6.73 -23.21
CA LEU A 240 -1.19 -7.37 -22.69
C LEU A 240 -1.40 -7.07 -21.22
N LEU A 241 -0.32 -7.01 -20.42
CA LEU A 241 -0.42 -6.55 -19.04
C LEU A 241 -0.92 -5.10 -18.97
N GLY A 242 -0.47 -4.22 -19.87
CA GLY A 242 -0.94 -2.84 -19.95
C GLY A 242 -2.43 -2.74 -20.25
N GLN A 243 -2.93 -3.50 -21.23
CA GLN A 243 -4.37 -3.58 -21.55
C GLN A 243 -5.18 -4.12 -20.36
N TYR A 244 -4.67 -5.18 -19.72
CA TYR A 244 -5.28 -5.77 -18.53
C TYR A 244 -5.34 -4.77 -17.36
N ALA A 245 -4.26 -4.02 -17.12
CA ALA A 245 -4.19 -2.99 -16.09
C ALA A 245 -5.19 -1.85 -16.33
N ILE A 246 -5.35 -1.40 -17.58
CA ILE A 246 -6.34 -0.41 -17.97
C ILE A 246 -7.75 -0.93 -17.65
N ALA A 247 -8.08 -2.17 -18.05
CA ALA A 247 -9.37 -2.79 -17.78
C ALA A 247 -9.65 -2.92 -16.26
N LEU A 248 -8.65 -3.33 -15.47
CA LEU A 248 -8.76 -3.42 -14.02
C LEU A 248 -9.06 -2.06 -13.36
N LYS A 249 -8.49 -0.96 -13.87
CA LYS A 249 -8.81 0.38 -13.37
C LYS A 249 -10.30 0.70 -13.59
N PHE A 250 -10.85 0.41 -14.76
CA PHE A 250 -12.30 0.57 -14.98
C PHE A 250 -13.14 -0.34 -14.08
N ALA A 251 -12.72 -1.59 -13.84
CA ALA A 251 -13.39 -2.48 -12.88
C ALA A 251 -13.37 -1.91 -11.45
N LEU A 252 -12.26 -1.26 -11.04
CA LEU A 252 -12.15 -0.59 -9.76
C LEU A 252 -13.15 0.57 -9.62
N ALA A 253 -13.45 1.30 -10.70
CA ALA A 253 -14.49 2.33 -10.69
C ALA A 253 -15.86 1.76 -10.33
N VAL A 254 -16.21 0.59 -10.88
CA VAL A 254 -17.45 -0.13 -10.54
C VAL A 254 -17.47 -0.52 -9.06
N GLY A 255 -16.35 -1.01 -8.53
CA GLY A 255 -16.21 -1.33 -7.11
C GLY A 255 -16.44 -0.13 -6.18
N ILE A 256 -15.93 1.05 -6.57
CA ILE A 256 -16.16 2.30 -5.83
C ILE A 256 -17.65 2.67 -5.84
N LEU A 257 -18.32 2.54 -6.99
CA LEU A 257 -19.75 2.85 -7.13
C LEU A 257 -20.65 1.93 -6.30
N LEU A 258 -20.24 0.67 -6.08
CA LEU A 258 -20.95 -0.29 -5.23
C LEU A 258 -20.73 -0.06 -3.72
N GLN A 259 -19.71 0.72 -3.35
CA GLN A 259 -19.32 0.87 -1.95
C GLN A 259 -20.40 1.53 -1.06
N PRO A 260 -21.11 2.59 -1.49
CA PRO A 260 -22.25 3.13 -0.74
C PRO A 260 -23.36 2.10 -0.50
N PHE A 261 -23.65 1.28 -1.52
CA PHE A 261 -24.63 0.19 -1.38
C PHE A 261 -24.18 -0.84 -0.34
N HIS A 262 -22.90 -1.26 -0.36
CA HIS A 262 -22.37 -2.15 0.68
C HIS A 262 -22.48 -1.56 2.09
N MET A 263 -22.19 -0.26 2.23
CA MET A 263 -22.29 0.43 3.53
C MET A 263 -23.72 0.50 4.05
N TRP A 264 -24.71 0.66 3.17
CA TRP A 264 -26.13 0.64 3.52
C TRP A 264 -26.68 -0.77 3.76
N TRP A 265 -26.35 -1.73 2.89
CA TRP A 265 -26.91 -3.08 2.91
C TRP A 265 -26.40 -3.93 4.08
N MET A 266 -25.11 -3.81 4.43
CA MET A 266 -24.49 -4.58 5.52
C MET A 266 -25.23 -4.47 6.87
N PRO A 267 -25.61 -3.28 7.35
CA PRO A 267 -26.47 -3.16 8.53
C PRO A 267 -27.93 -3.55 8.22
N LYS A 268 -28.48 -3.11 7.08
CA LYS A 268 -29.91 -3.32 6.76
C LYS A 268 -30.30 -4.79 6.68
N ARG A 269 -29.42 -5.66 6.19
CA ARG A 269 -29.70 -7.11 6.10
C ARG A 269 -29.97 -7.75 7.47
N PHE A 270 -29.32 -7.27 8.54
CA PHE A 270 -29.53 -7.80 9.89
C PHE A 270 -30.87 -7.32 10.47
N GLU A 271 -31.23 -6.06 10.20
CA GLU A 271 -32.55 -5.53 10.54
C GLU A 271 -33.67 -6.30 9.83
N CYS A 272 -33.52 -6.57 8.53
CA CYS A 272 -34.46 -7.41 7.77
C CYS A 272 -34.53 -8.83 8.32
N TRP A 273 -33.39 -9.44 8.69
CA TRP A 273 -33.37 -10.77 9.29
C TRP A 273 -34.14 -10.82 10.62
N GLN A 274 -33.96 -9.83 11.49
CA GLN A 274 -34.70 -9.76 12.76
C GLN A 274 -36.19 -9.53 12.57
N THR A 275 -36.58 -8.64 11.64
CA THR A 275 -37.98 -8.25 11.45
C THR A 275 -38.80 -9.24 10.61
N GLN A 276 -38.18 -9.85 9.59
CA GLN A 276 -38.85 -10.71 8.62
C GLN A 276 -38.37 -12.17 8.66
N GLY A 277 -37.10 -12.42 9.03
CA GLY A 277 -36.51 -13.75 9.11
C GLY A 277 -36.88 -14.51 10.39
N ALA A 278 -36.80 -13.85 11.55
CA ALA A 278 -37.12 -14.47 12.85
C ALA A 278 -38.58 -14.95 12.93
N LYS A 279 -39.52 -14.20 12.33
CA LYS A 279 -40.95 -14.56 12.28
C LYS A 279 -41.25 -15.82 11.48
N LYS A 280 -40.37 -16.21 10.53
CA LYS A 280 -40.57 -17.40 9.68
C LYS A 280 -40.09 -18.69 10.34
N ASN A 281 -39.14 -18.57 11.28
CA ASN A 281 -38.58 -19.70 12.04
C ASN A 281 -39.36 -20.01 13.33
N SER A 282 -40.26 -19.13 13.80
CA SER A 282 -41.13 -19.41 14.95
C SER A 282 -42.47 -20.07 14.58
N THR A 283 -42.71 -20.30 13.28
CA THR A 283 -43.93 -20.94 12.73
C THR A 283 -43.64 -22.31 12.10
N LYS A 284 -42.48 -22.89 12.38
CA LYS A 284 -42.15 -24.30 12.12
C LYS A 284 -41.68 -24.94 13.42
#